data_AF-A0A6B0Z5F2-F1
#
_entry.id   AF-A0A6B0Z5F2-F1
#
_cell.length_a   1.000
_cell.length_b   1.000
_cell.length_c   1.000
_cell.angle_alpha   90.00
_cell.angle_beta   90.00
_cell.angle_gamma   90.00
#
_symmetry.space_group_name_H-M   'P 1'
#
loop_
_entity.id
_entity.type
_entity.pdbx_description
1 polymer ?
#
loop_
_entity_poly.entity_id
_entity_poly.type
_entity_poly.pdbx_seq_one_letter_code
_entity_poly.pdbx_strand_id
1 'polypeptide(L)' 'MATAAEKKRIVEDFLKRCNDYSDNKLRNYRAALTGADDEQDLAIQDRISHWVAYRAFNEHAIMELKGSELDDWFDDD' A
#
# COMPACT_ATOMS: atom_id res chain seq x y z
N MET A 1 27.75 0.69 6.68
CA MET A 1 26.43 1.17 6.24
C MET A 1 25.67 -0.03 5.69
N ALA A 2 24.33 0.00 5.71
CA ALA A 2 23.55 -1.08 5.10
C ALA A 2 23.78 -1.08 3.57
N THR A 3 23.93 -2.26 2.98
CA THR A 3 24.05 -2.43 1.53
C THR A 3 22.78 -1.95 0.82
N ALA A 4 22.88 -1.58 -0.46
CA ALA A 4 21.72 -1.24 -1.28
C ALA A 4 20.62 -2.32 -1.22
N ALA A 5 21.02 -3.60 -1.25
CA ALA A 5 20.11 -4.74 -1.13
C ALA A 5 19.38 -4.79 0.23
N GLU A 6 20.09 -4.51 1.33
CA GLU A 6 19.48 -4.43 2.66
C GLU A 6 18.51 -3.25 2.76
N LYS A 7 18.85 -2.09 2.20
CA LYS A 7 17.95 -0.93 2.16
C LYS A 7 16.67 -1.22 1.37
N LYS A 8 16.78 -1.80 0.17
CA LYS A 8 15.63 -2.22 -0.64
C LYS A 8 14.72 -3.18 0.12
N ARG A 9 15.32 -4.18 0.79
CA ARG A 9 14.56 -5.15 1.60
C ARG A 9 13.80 -4.48 2.75
N ILE A 10 14.40 -3.51 3.43
CA ILE A 10 13.73 -2.76 4.51
C ILE A 10 12.51 -2.00 3.96
N VAL A 11 12.64 -1.34 2.80
CA VAL A 11 11.52 -0.62 2.16
C VAL A 11 10.45 -1.60 1.69
N GLU A 12 10.83 -2.73 1.08
CA GLU A 12 9.89 -3.77 0.66
C GLU A 12 9.06 -4.29 1.86
N ASP A 13 9.72 -4.60 2.98
CA ASP A 13 9.05 -5.10 4.18
C ASP A 13 8.14 -4.02 4.81
N PHE A 14 8.52 -2.75 4.73
CA PHE A 14 7.66 -1.63 5.13
C PHE A 14 6.41 -1.54 4.24
N LEU A 15 6.55 -1.57 2.91
CA LEU A 15 5.42 -1.50 1.98
C LEU A 15 4.48 -2.70 2.12
N LYS A 16 5.00 -3.90 2.41
CA LYS A 16 4.16 -5.07 2.74
C LYS A 16 3.29 -4.81 3.97
N ARG A 17 3.85 -4.22 5.03
CA ARG A 17 3.06 -3.83 6.22
C ARG A 17 2.02 -2.75 5.90
N CYS A 18 2.33 -1.81 5.00
CA CYS A 18 1.36 -0.84 4.50
C CYS A 18 0.20 -1.52 3.73
N ASN A 19 0.49 -2.60 3.00
CA ASN A 19 -0.53 -3.40 2.33
C ASN A 19 -1.41 -4.15 3.33
N ASP A 20 -0.84 -4.79 4.36
CA ASP A 20 -1.61 -5.44 5.43
C ASP A 20 -2.52 -4.45 6.15
N TYR A 21 -2.03 -3.23 6.39
CA TYR A 21 -2.82 -2.15 6.99
C TYR A 21 -3.96 -1.70 6.08
N SER A 22 -3.69 -1.55 4.77
CA SER A 22 -4.71 -1.20 3.76
C SER A 22 -5.78 -2.28 3.67
N ASP A 23 -5.40 -3.55 3.66
CA ASP A 23 -6.32 -4.68 3.64
C ASP A 23 -7.22 -4.69 4.90
N ASN A 24 -6.66 -4.35 6.06
CA ASN A 24 -7.45 -4.20 7.28
C ASN A 24 -8.46 -3.04 7.18
N LYS A 25 -8.05 -1.89 6.64
CA LYS A 25 -8.96 -0.76 6.42
C LYS A 25 -10.08 -1.11 5.43
N LEU A 26 -9.73 -1.76 4.32
CA LEU A 26 -10.70 -2.22 3.32
C LEU A 26 -11.72 -3.19 3.92
N ARG A 27 -11.29 -4.14 4.76
CA ARG A 27 -12.22 -5.04 5.49
C ARG A 27 -13.20 -4.25 6.35
N ASN A 28 -12.71 -3.27 7.11
CA ASN A 28 -13.56 -2.47 8.00
C ASN A 28 -14.57 -1.61 7.23
N TYR A 29 -14.14 -0.94 6.15
CA TYR A 29 -15.05 -0.15 5.33
C TYR A 29 -16.08 -1.00 4.61
N ARG A 30 -15.68 -2.16 4.06
CA ARG A 30 -16.63 -3.10 3.44
C ARG A 30 -17.66 -3.65 4.44
N ALA A 31 -17.25 -3.88 5.69
CA ALA A 31 -18.18 -4.26 6.75
C ALA A 31 -19.15 -3.13 7.12
N ALA A 32 -18.72 -1.87 7.04
CA ALA A 32 -19.57 -0.72 7.32
C ALA A 32 -20.68 -0.50 6.28
N LEU A 33 -20.52 -1.03 5.05
CA LEU A 33 -21.54 -0.93 3.99
C LEU A 33 -22.86 -1.62 4.35
N THR A 34 -22.84 -2.67 5.17
CA THR A 34 -24.05 -3.49 5.43
C THR A 34 -25.10 -2.80 6.31
N GLY A 35 -24.84 -1.58 6.79
CA GLY A 35 -25.77 -0.79 7.60
C GLY A 35 -25.69 0.71 7.32
N ALA A 36 -25.12 1.11 6.19
CA ALA A 36 -25.01 2.50 5.77
C ALA A 36 -26.31 2.99 5.13
N ASP A 37 -26.66 4.26 5.37
CA ASP A 37 -27.61 4.99 4.52
C ASP A 37 -26.97 5.43 3.19
N ASP A 38 -27.75 6.00 2.27
CA ASP A 38 -27.27 6.36 0.93
C ASP A 38 -26.10 7.37 0.93
N GLU A 39 -26.07 8.31 1.87
CA GLU A 39 -24.99 9.31 1.97
C GLU A 39 -23.72 8.66 2.56
N GLN A 40 -23.89 7.82 3.58
CA GLN A 40 -22.80 7.04 4.17
C GLN A 40 -22.22 6.03 3.18
N ASP A 41 -23.05 5.38 2.36
CA ASP A 41 -22.64 4.42 1.35
C ASP A 41 -21.67 5.09 0.35
N LEU A 42 -22.05 6.25 -0.21
CA LEU A 42 -21.20 7.01 -1.13
C LEU A 42 -19.86 7.40 -0.49
N ALA A 43 -19.89 7.90 0.75
CA ALA A 43 -18.68 8.28 1.47
C ALA A 43 -17.78 7.07 1.78
N ILE A 44 -18.35 5.92 2.12
CA ILE A 44 -17.59 4.68 2.39
C ILE A 44 -16.99 4.14 1.09
N GLN A 45 -17.73 4.16 -0.02
CA GLN A 45 -17.23 3.74 -1.33
C GLN A 45 -16.06 4.61 -1.80
N ASP A 46 -16.16 5.94 -1.62
CA ASP A 46 -15.05 6.86 -1.89
C ASP A 46 -13.80 6.49 -1.07
N ARG A 47 -13.97 6.21 0.23
CA ARG A 47 -12.85 5.74 1.07
C ARG A 47 -12.28 4.41 0.61
N ILE A 48 -13.11 3.46 0.20
CA ILE A 48 -12.66 2.18 -0.36
C ILE A 48 -11.80 2.43 -1.60
N SER A 49 -12.21 3.31 -2.50
CA SER A 49 -11.46 3.62 -3.73
C SER A 49 -10.05 4.15 -3.41
N HIS A 50 -9.93 5.04 -2.43
CA HIS A 50 -8.64 5.57 -1.96
C HIS A 50 -7.74 4.48 -1.39
N TRP A 51 -8.28 3.58 -0.55
CA TRP A 51 -7.50 2.48 0.01
C TRP A 51 -7.08 1.44 -1.03
N VAL A 52 -7.91 1.20 -2.05
CA VAL A 52 -7.56 0.35 -3.19
C VAL A 52 -6.39 0.96 -3.97
N ALA A 53 -6.46 2.25 -4.29
CA ALA A 53 -5.39 2.94 -5.01
C ALA A 53 -4.08 2.96 -4.20
N TYR A 54 -4.15 3.25 -2.90
CA TYR A 54 -2.99 3.24 -2.01
C TYR A 54 -2.31 1.86 -1.94
N ARG A 55 -3.11 0.78 -1.81
CA ARG A 55 -2.60 -0.59 -1.82
C ARG A 55 -1.96 -0.95 -3.17
N ALA A 56 -2.61 -0.59 -4.28
CA ALA A 56 -2.11 -0.88 -5.62
C ALA A 56 -0.78 -0.18 -5.91
N PHE A 57 -0.64 1.08 -5.48
CA PHE A 57 0.62 1.82 -5.58
C PHE A 57 1.76 1.11 -4.83
N ASN A 58 1.53 0.71 -3.58
CA ASN A 58 2.54 -0.01 -2.79
C ASN A 58 2.92 -1.35 -3.43
N GLU A 59 1.95 -2.08 -4.00
CA GLU A 59 2.22 -3.32 -4.73
C GLU A 59 3.07 -3.08 -5.98
N HIS A 60 2.82 -1.99 -6.71
CA HIS A 60 3.66 -1.57 -7.84
C HIS A 60 5.09 -1.24 -7.40
N ALA A 61 5.24 -0.42 -6.35
CA ALA A 61 6.55 -0.07 -5.81
C ALA A 61 7.32 -1.31 -5.30
N ILE A 62 6.64 -2.31 -4.72
CA ILE A 62 7.28 -3.59 -4.35
C ILE A 62 7.80 -4.33 -5.58
N MET A 63 7.09 -4.30 -6.72
CA MET A 63 7.58 -4.91 -7.96
C MET A 63 8.81 -4.18 -8.49
N GLU A 64 8.81 -2.85 -8.48
CA GLU A 64 9.94 -2.02 -8.91
C GLU A 64 11.17 -2.20 -8.00
N LEU A 65 10.98 -2.38 -6.68
CA LEU A 65 12.06 -2.69 -5.73
C LEU A 65 12.70 -4.07 -5.95
N LYS A 66 11.90 -5.03 -6.43
CA LYS A 66 12.40 -6.38 -6.78
C LYS A 66 13.06 -6.43 -8.14
N GLY A 67 12.67 -5.51 -9.03
CA GLY A 67 13.31 -5.28 -10.31
C GLY A 67 14.57 -4.43 -10.15
N SER A 68 14.84 -3.64 -11.19
CA SER A 68 15.98 -2.73 -11.23
C SER A 68 15.59 -1.26 -11.34
N GLU A 69 14.28 -0.96 -11.35
CA GLU A 69 13.71 0.34 -11.66
C GLU A 69 14.03 1.41 -10.62
N LEU A 70 14.28 1.01 -9.37
CA LEU A 70 14.57 1.91 -8.24
C LEU A 70 16.00 1.77 -7.71
N ASP A 71 16.89 1.11 -8.45
CA ASP A 71 18.25 0.77 -7.99
C ASP A 71 19.07 2.01 -7.65
N ASP A 72 18.94 3.04 -8.48
CA ASP A 72 19.60 4.33 -8.37
C ASP A 72 19.23 5.08 -7.07
N TRP A 73 18.12 4.75 -6.42
CA TRP A 73 17.74 5.35 -5.14
C TRP A 73 18.52 4.78 -3.95
N PHE A 74 19.17 3.63 -4.14
CA PHE A 74 19.85 2.89 -3.07
C PHE A 74 21.35 2.78 -3.26
N ASP A 75 21.86 3.18 -4.42
CA ASP A 75 23.28 3.38 -4.67
C ASP A 75 23.83 4.39 -3.65
N ASP A 76 24.91 4.02 -2.96
CA ASP A 76 25.63 4.93 -2.08
C ASP A 76 26.46 5.89 -2.97
N ASP A 77 26.42 7.20 -2.69
CA ASP A 77 27.39 8.18 -3.22
C ASP A 77 28.84 7.82 -2.81
#